data_AF-A0A8J8PPP2-F1
#
_entry.id   AF-A0A8J8PPP2-F1
#
_cell.length_a   1.000
_cell.length_b   1.000
_cell.length_c   1.000
_cell.angle_alpha   90.00
_cell.angle_beta   90.00
_cell.angle_gamma   90.00
#
_symmetry.space_group_name_H-M   'P 1'
#
loop_
_entity.id
_entity.type
_entity.pdbx_description
1 polymer ?
#
loop_
_entity_poly.entity_id
_entity_poly.type
_entity_poly.pdbx_seq_one_letter_code
_entity_poly.pdbx_strand_id
1 'polypeptide(L)'
;MIVVTAQTSISQALSGIATSIIDAIPSIILFVIILLIGYIVGNIVAYSIKTFLGRIFREEHVRASVDIIAGTVKALIILIALSIALSFLQLGSASVYIQDIANYLPKLAGAIVLLTIGLTLVNILVDYMQKQIGSSSSEPLMTAIFNVLRFGLYAAIITVAAALAIFSVIPYVDPYVFYAVILGAVILYAAYSLIDKILVPFASSTPDLAYIANYGRLILYIIVLLIAIAIIVEPFGNVTTIIYALSWGLAIAFAIALIPLVITLVKRFLSEVK
;
A
#
# COMPACT_ATOMS: atom_id res chain seq x y z
N MET A 1 -3.42 -2.05 -62.19
CA MET A 1 -3.63 -2.25 -60.75
C MET A 1 -4.12 -0.92 -60.20
N ILE A 2 -5.45 -0.73 -60.12
CA ILE A 2 -6.07 0.52 -59.69
C ILE A 2 -6.66 0.28 -58.31
N VAL A 3 -6.18 1.05 -57.34
CA VAL A 3 -6.65 1.06 -55.95
C VAL A 3 -8.05 1.67 -55.94
N VAL A 4 -9.07 0.85 -55.73
CA VAL A 4 -10.44 1.31 -55.47
C VAL A 4 -10.53 1.64 -53.98
N THR A 5 -10.36 2.91 -53.64
CA THR A 5 -10.74 3.45 -52.33
C THR A 5 -12.25 3.46 -52.23
N ALA A 6 -12.82 2.60 -51.39
CA ALA A 6 -14.24 2.59 -51.09
C ALA A 6 -14.65 3.92 -50.43
N GLN A 7 -15.31 4.79 -51.19
CA GLN A 7 -16.11 5.88 -50.62
C GLN A 7 -17.34 5.25 -49.96
N THR A 8 -17.29 5.01 -48.65
CA THR A 8 -18.51 4.77 -47.88
C THR A 8 -19.34 6.05 -47.93
N SER A 9 -20.49 6.01 -48.58
CA SER A 9 -21.40 7.15 -48.60
C SER A 9 -21.84 7.46 -47.15
N ILE A 10 -22.00 8.74 -46.82
CA ILE A 10 -22.45 9.20 -45.48
C ILE A 10 -23.74 8.48 -45.06
N SER A 11 -24.60 8.15 -46.03
CA SER A 11 -25.80 7.34 -45.85
C SER A 11 -25.52 5.92 -45.34
N GLN A 12 -24.48 5.23 -45.85
CA GLN A 12 -24.07 3.92 -45.34
C GLN A 12 -23.48 4.00 -43.93
N ALA A 13 -22.70 5.05 -43.62
CA ALA A 13 -22.17 5.25 -42.28
C ALA A 13 -23.28 5.51 -41.25
N LEU A 14 -24.27 6.36 -41.58
CA LEU A 14 -25.43 6.61 -40.72
C LEU A 14 -26.30 5.37 -40.56
N SER A 15 -26.54 4.62 -41.64
CA SER A 15 -27.29 3.36 -41.57
C SER A 15 -26.59 2.33 -40.70
N GLY A 16 -25.25 2.25 -40.75
CA GLY A 16 -24.44 1.35 -39.92
C GLY A 16 -24.51 1.70 -38.42
N ILE A 17 -24.48 2.99 -38.08
CA ILE A 17 -24.65 3.45 -36.69
C ILE A 17 -26.08 3.14 -36.19
N ALA A 18 -27.09 3.38 -37.01
CA ALA A 18 -28.48 3.11 -36.65
C ALA A 18 -28.71 1.62 -36.37
N THR A 19 -28.17 0.72 -37.20
CA THR A 19 -28.25 -0.73 -36.97
C THR A 19 -27.49 -1.15 -35.70
N SER A 20 -26.29 -0.61 -35.45
CA SER A 20 -25.54 -0.92 -34.23
C SER A 20 -26.24 -0.48 -32.95
N ILE A 21 -26.99 0.63 -32.97
CA ILE A 21 -27.80 1.06 -31.82
C ILE A 21 -28.96 0.11 -31.58
N ILE A 22 -29.66 -0.31 -32.64
CA ILE A 22 -30.80 -1.24 -32.55
C ILE A 22 -30.33 -2.61 -32.05
N ASP A 23 -29.20 -3.11 -32.55
CA ASP A 23 -28.61 -4.39 -32.16
C ASP A 23 -28.07 -4.38 -30.71
N ALA A 24 -27.78 -3.19 -30.16
CA ALA A 24 -27.34 -3.05 -28.77
C ALA A 24 -28.51 -3.16 -27.76
N ILE A 25 -29.76 -2.91 -28.16
CA ILE A 25 -30.93 -2.87 -27.25
C ILE A 25 -31.08 -4.17 -26.43
N PRO A 26 -31.02 -5.38 -27.03
CA PRO A 26 -31.11 -6.62 -26.25
C PRO A 26 -30.00 -6.75 -25.21
N SER A 27 -28.77 -6.32 -25.54
CA SER A 27 -27.63 -6.37 -24.63
C SER A 27 -27.78 -5.41 -23.44
N ILE A 28 -28.39 -4.24 -23.65
CA ILE A 28 -28.69 -3.27 -22.59
C ILE A 28 -29.74 -3.84 -21.63
N ILE A 29 -30.78 -4.51 -22.14
CA ILE A 29 -31.80 -5.14 -21.29
C ILE A 29 -31.15 -6.22 -20.41
N LEU A 30 -30.30 -7.06 -20.99
CA LEU A 30 -29.60 -8.12 -20.27
C LEU A 30 -28.63 -7.54 -19.22
N PHE A 31 -27.90 -6.48 -19.55
CA PHE A 31 -27.07 -5.71 -18.61
C PHE A 31 -27.87 -5.26 -17.38
N VAL A 32 -29.03 -4.63 -17.60
CA VAL A 32 -29.89 -4.13 -16.51
C VAL A 32 -30.40 -5.27 -15.63
N ILE A 33 -30.80 -6.39 -16.22
CA ILE A 33 -31.28 -7.58 -15.47
C ILE A 33 -30.17 -8.14 -14.59
N ILE A 34 -28.96 -8.34 -15.11
CA ILE A 34 -27.82 -8.85 -14.33
C ILE A 34 -27.50 -7.90 -13.18
N LEU A 35 -27.50 -6.60 -13.43
CA LEU A 35 -27.20 -5.59 -12.42
C LEU A 35 -28.27 -5.58 -11.31
N LEU A 36 -29.55 -5.72 -11.66
CA LEU A 36 -30.64 -5.87 -10.70
C LEU A 36 -30.48 -7.10 -9.82
N ILE A 37 -30.18 -8.26 -10.42
CA ILE A 37 -29.94 -9.50 -9.69
C ILE A 37 -28.75 -9.33 -8.75
N GLY A 38 -27.64 -8.77 -9.23
CA GLY A 38 -26.45 -8.50 -8.44
C GLY A 38 -26.72 -7.61 -7.23
N TYR A 39 -27.50 -6.54 -7.42
CA TYR A 39 -27.91 -5.64 -6.34
C TYR A 39 -28.77 -6.35 -5.28
N ILE A 40 -29.75 -7.17 -5.73
CA ILE A 40 -30.62 -7.94 -4.84
C ILE A 40 -29.80 -8.95 -4.04
N VAL A 41 -28.97 -9.76 -4.71
CA VAL A 41 -28.10 -10.76 -4.07
C VAL A 41 -27.14 -10.07 -3.09
N GLY A 42 -26.52 -8.96 -3.49
CA GLY A 42 -25.62 -8.18 -2.64
C GLY A 42 -26.31 -7.68 -1.36
N ASN A 43 -27.55 -7.19 -1.46
CA ASN A 43 -28.33 -6.78 -0.30
C ASN A 43 -28.68 -7.95 0.63
N ILE A 44 -29.11 -9.08 0.06
CA ILE A 44 -29.47 -10.28 0.83
C ILE A 44 -28.25 -10.77 1.61
N VAL A 45 -27.12 -10.95 0.93
CA VAL A 45 -25.89 -11.44 1.58
C VAL A 45 -25.40 -10.48 2.65
N ALA A 46 -25.41 -9.17 2.39
CA ALA A 46 -25.02 -8.18 3.38
C ALA A 46 -25.91 -8.20 4.62
N TYR A 47 -27.22 -8.33 4.43
CA TYR A 47 -28.19 -8.47 5.52
C TYR A 47 -27.96 -9.75 6.32
N SER A 48 -27.68 -10.87 5.64
CA SER A 48 -27.31 -12.13 6.30
C SER A 48 -26.06 -11.94 7.17
N ILE A 49 -24.99 -11.33 6.64
CA ILE A 49 -23.76 -11.08 7.40
C ILE A 49 -24.05 -10.22 8.64
N LYS A 50 -24.76 -9.10 8.49
CA LYS A 50 -25.13 -8.23 9.62
C LYS A 50 -25.91 -8.99 10.69
N THR A 51 -26.85 -9.82 10.28
CA THR A 51 -27.68 -10.60 11.20
C THR A 51 -26.86 -11.68 11.93
N PHE A 52 -26.02 -12.41 11.22
CA PHE A 52 -25.20 -13.47 11.80
C PHE A 52 -24.09 -12.91 12.71
N LEU A 53 -23.27 -11.98 12.21
CA LEU A 53 -22.18 -11.40 12.99
C LEU A 53 -22.70 -10.50 14.13
N GLY A 54 -23.79 -9.77 13.92
CA GLY A 54 -24.42 -8.95 14.97
C GLY A 54 -25.00 -9.77 16.13
N ARG A 55 -25.29 -11.07 15.92
CA ARG A 55 -25.68 -11.98 17.01
C ARG A 55 -24.48 -12.45 17.84
N ILE A 56 -23.33 -12.62 17.20
CA ILE A 56 -22.09 -13.10 17.84
C ILE A 56 -21.41 -11.96 18.60
N PHE A 57 -21.35 -10.77 17.99
CA PHE A 57 -20.69 -9.61 18.55
C PHE A 57 -21.72 -8.57 19.00
N ARG A 58 -22.08 -8.61 20.29
CA ARG A 58 -23.12 -7.76 20.91
C ARG A 58 -22.62 -6.38 21.34
N GLU A 59 -21.31 -6.15 21.31
CA GLU A 59 -20.70 -4.90 21.74
C GLU A 59 -20.87 -3.80 20.68
N GLU A 60 -21.27 -2.59 21.08
CA GLU A 60 -21.49 -1.47 20.14
C GLU A 60 -20.23 -1.11 19.35
N HIS A 61 -19.05 -1.22 19.96
CA HIS A 61 -17.75 -1.00 19.31
C HIS A 61 -17.49 -2.00 18.17
N VAL A 62 -18.09 -3.20 18.22
CA VAL A 62 -17.92 -4.22 17.18
C VAL A 62 -18.98 -4.10 16.07
N ARG A 63 -20.15 -3.50 16.34
CA ARG A 63 -21.20 -3.27 15.32
C ARG A 63 -20.67 -2.44 14.15
N ALA A 64 -19.86 -1.41 14.41
CA ALA A 64 -19.24 -0.62 13.35
C ALA A 64 -18.35 -1.48 12.43
N SER A 65 -17.60 -2.42 13.00
CA SER A 65 -16.76 -3.36 12.23
C SER A 65 -17.62 -4.34 11.41
N VAL A 66 -18.72 -4.83 11.98
CA VAL A 66 -19.68 -5.71 11.27
C VAL A 66 -20.33 -5.00 10.09
N ASP A 67 -20.70 -3.73 10.25
CA ASP A 67 -21.27 -2.92 9.17
C ASP A 67 -20.26 -2.66 8.05
N ILE A 68 -18.99 -2.40 8.38
CA ILE A 68 -17.92 -2.26 7.40
C ILE A 68 -17.70 -3.56 6.63
N ILE A 69 -17.66 -4.71 7.31
CA ILE A 69 -17.49 -6.02 6.67
C ILE A 69 -18.68 -6.32 5.74
N ALA A 70 -19.90 -6.17 6.23
CA ALA A 70 -21.10 -6.40 5.43
C ALA A 70 -21.21 -5.44 4.23
N GLY A 71 -20.85 -4.17 4.42
CA GLY A 71 -20.78 -3.17 3.36
C GLY A 71 -19.73 -3.50 2.31
N THR A 72 -18.55 -3.97 2.74
CA THR A 72 -17.46 -4.42 1.85
C THR A 72 -17.91 -5.60 1.01
N VAL A 73 -18.52 -6.62 1.61
CA VAL A 73 -19.01 -7.80 0.87
C VAL A 73 -20.12 -7.42 -0.10
N LYS A 74 -21.04 -6.52 0.30
CA LYS A 74 -22.06 -5.97 -0.61
C LYS A 74 -21.42 -5.31 -1.82
N ALA A 75 -20.46 -4.42 -1.59
CA ALA A 75 -19.75 -3.72 -2.65
C ALA A 75 -19.03 -4.70 -3.58
N LEU A 76 -18.37 -5.73 -3.04
CA LEU A 76 -17.73 -6.78 -3.82
C LEU A 76 -18.72 -7.51 -4.74
N ILE A 77 -19.87 -7.95 -4.20
CA ILE A 77 -20.88 -8.64 -5.01
C ILE A 77 -21.40 -7.73 -6.12
N ILE A 78 -21.67 -6.46 -5.83
CA ILE A 78 -22.13 -5.49 -6.81
C ILE A 78 -21.07 -5.23 -7.88
N LEU A 79 -19.80 -5.09 -7.51
CA LEU A 79 -18.70 -4.87 -8.45
C LEU A 79 -18.48 -6.08 -9.37
N ILE A 80 -18.59 -7.30 -8.84
CA ILE A 80 -18.53 -8.53 -9.65
C ILE A 80 -19.74 -8.61 -10.58
N ALA A 81 -20.94 -8.32 -10.07
CA ALA A 81 -22.14 -8.31 -10.92
C ALA A 81 -22.04 -7.25 -12.02
N LEU A 82 -21.51 -6.06 -11.73
CA LEU A 82 -21.27 -5.01 -12.70
C LEU A 82 -20.23 -5.44 -13.74
N SER A 83 -19.14 -6.08 -13.31
CA SER A 83 -18.13 -6.68 -14.21
C SER A 83 -18.76 -7.67 -15.20
N ILE A 84 -19.57 -8.59 -14.69
CA ILE A 84 -20.27 -9.58 -15.51
C ILE A 84 -21.23 -8.86 -16.46
N ALA A 85 -22.06 -7.94 -15.94
CA ALA A 85 -23.03 -7.21 -16.74
C ALA A 85 -22.37 -6.45 -17.91
N LEU A 86 -21.28 -5.71 -17.63
CA LEU A 86 -20.52 -4.97 -18.63
C LEU A 86 -19.93 -5.90 -19.70
N SER A 87 -19.50 -7.11 -19.34
CA SER A 87 -18.97 -8.09 -20.31
C SER A 87 -20.01 -8.51 -21.37
N PHE A 88 -21.32 -8.40 -21.07
CA PHE A 88 -22.38 -8.70 -22.02
C PHE A 88 -22.80 -7.50 -22.88
N LEU A 89 -22.31 -6.29 -22.58
CA LEU A 89 -22.72 -5.07 -23.26
C LEU A 89 -22.00 -4.94 -24.62
N GLN A 90 -22.77 -4.98 -25.71
CA GLN A 90 -22.25 -4.95 -27.07
C GLN A 90 -22.50 -3.56 -27.68
N LEU A 91 -21.48 -2.70 -27.65
CA LEU A 91 -21.52 -1.32 -28.16
C LEU A 91 -20.66 -1.13 -29.42
N GLY A 92 -20.45 -2.20 -30.18
CA GLY A 92 -19.57 -2.19 -31.36
C GLY A 92 -18.13 -1.85 -31.00
N SER A 93 -17.57 -0.80 -31.60
CA SER A 93 -16.17 -0.38 -31.36
C SER A 93 -15.88 0.03 -29.91
N ALA A 94 -16.89 0.45 -29.15
CA ALA A 94 -16.73 0.81 -27.75
C ALA A 94 -16.64 -0.40 -26.80
N SER A 95 -16.96 -1.62 -27.27
CA SER A 95 -16.93 -2.82 -26.43
C SER A 95 -15.54 -3.15 -25.87
N VAL A 96 -14.45 -2.72 -26.52
CA VAL A 96 -13.08 -2.90 -26.01
C VAL A 96 -12.91 -2.17 -24.66
N TYR A 97 -13.26 -0.89 -24.61
CA TYR A 97 -13.17 -0.11 -23.38
C TYR A 97 -14.11 -0.61 -22.28
N ILE A 98 -15.30 -1.09 -22.66
CA ILE A 98 -16.24 -1.68 -21.71
C ILE A 98 -15.69 -2.99 -21.12
N GLN A 99 -15.02 -3.81 -21.93
CA GLN A 99 -14.36 -5.03 -21.46
C GLN A 99 -13.19 -4.72 -20.54
N ASP A 100 -12.40 -3.67 -20.81
CA ASP A 100 -11.32 -3.25 -19.92
C ASP A 100 -11.87 -2.80 -18.55
N ILE A 101 -12.97 -2.04 -18.53
CA ILE A 101 -13.66 -1.67 -17.29
C ILE A 101 -14.20 -2.92 -16.59
N ALA A 102 -14.83 -3.83 -17.32
CA ALA A 102 -15.35 -5.08 -16.77
C ALA A 102 -14.24 -5.90 -16.10
N ASN A 103 -13.07 -6.00 -16.72
CA ASN A 103 -11.91 -6.73 -16.18
C ASN A 103 -11.25 -6.01 -14.99
N TYR A 104 -11.41 -4.70 -14.88
CA TYR A 104 -10.89 -3.91 -13.77
C TYR A 104 -11.72 -4.07 -12.48
N LEU A 105 -13.05 -4.05 -12.58
CA LEU A 105 -13.93 -4.02 -11.41
C LEU A 105 -13.68 -5.15 -10.38
N PRO A 106 -13.41 -6.42 -10.76
CA PRO A 106 -13.07 -7.47 -9.81
C PRO A 106 -11.74 -7.21 -9.10
N LYS A 107 -10.74 -6.64 -9.79
CA LYS A 107 -9.46 -6.29 -9.18
C LYS A 107 -9.62 -5.16 -8.16
N LEU A 108 -10.43 -4.17 -8.48
CA LEU A 108 -10.81 -3.11 -7.54
C LEU A 108 -11.54 -3.69 -6.32
N ALA A 109 -12.49 -4.59 -6.52
CA ALA A 109 -13.18 -5.27 -5.43
C ALA A 109 -12.20 -6.04 -4.52
N GLY A 110 -11.24 -6.76 -5.11
CA GLY A 110 -10.17 -7.45 -4.39
C GLY A 110 -9.31 -6.49 -3.56
N ALA A 111 -8.94 -5.34 -4.12
CA ALA A 111 -8.18 -4.32 -3.41
C ALA A 111 -8.96 -3.73 -2.22
N ILE A 112 -10.26 -3.43 -2.40
CA ILE A 112 -11.12 -2.93 -1.31
C ILE A 112 -11.18 -3.94 -0.16
N VAL A 113 -11.38 -5.24 -0.47
CA VAL A 113 -11.39 -6.31 0.53
C VAL A 113 -10.04 -6.43 1.25
N LEU A 114 -8.93 -6.37 0.51
CA LEU A 114 -7.59 -6.41 1.11
C LEU A 114 -7.37 -5.23 2.05
N LEU A 115 -7.82 -4.03 1.70
CA LEU A 115 -7.66 -2.87 2.57
C LEU A 115 -8.56 -2.93 3.81
N THR A 116 -9.80 -3.42 3.70
CA THR A 116 -10.70 -3.47 4.86
C THR A 116 -10.39 -4.66 5.78
N ILE A 117 -10.29 -5.86 5.22
CA ILE A 117 -10.07 -7.09 5.98
C ILE A 117 -8.58 -7.29 6.25
N GLY A 118 -7.70 -7.07 5.27
CA GLY A 118 -6.27 -7.30 5.40
C GLY A 118 -5.62 -6.42 6.47
N LEU A 119 -5.96 -5.12 6.54
CA LEU A 119 -5.46 -4.25 7.61
C LEU A 119 -5.96 -4.69 9.00
N THR A 120 -7.21 -5.14 9.10
CA THR A 120 -7.76 -5.69 10.34
C THR A 120 -7.01 -6.97 10.74
N LEU A 121 -6.73 -7.85 9.79
CA LEU A 121 -6.01 -9.11 10.01
C LEU A 121 -4.58 -8.86 10.49
N VAL A 122 -3.90 -7.83 10.00
CA VAL A 122 -2.57 -7.41 10.48
C VAL A 122 -2.61 -7.04 11.97
N ASN A 123 -3.62 -6.27 12.42
CA ASN A 123 -3.75 -5.96 13.84
C ASN A 123 -3.91 -7.23 14.68
N ILE A 124 -4.84 -8.11 14.29
CA ILE A 124 -5.10 -9.36 15.01
C ILE A 124 -3.83 -10.21 15.08
N LEU A 125 -3.10 -10.34 13.96
CA LEU A 125 -1.87 -11.11 13.89
C LEU A 125 -0.79 -10.55 14.81
N VAL A 126 -0.52 -9.24 14.73
CA VAL A 126 0.52 -8.61 15.54
C VAL A 126 0.16 -8.65 17.02
N ASP A 127 -1.10 -8.38 17.38
CA ASP A 127 -1.58 -8.45 18.77
C ASP A 127 -1.48 -9.88 19.31
N TYR A 128 -1.79 -10.90 18.50
CA TYR A 128 -1.62 -12.31 18.85
C TYR A 128 -0.15 -12.65 19.10
N MET A 129 0.76 -12.22 18.22
CA MET A 129 2.20 -12.44 18.39
C MET A 129 2.75 -11.76 19.65
N GLN A 130 2.32 -10.53 19.94
CA GLN A 130 2.68 -9.80 21.17
C GLN A 130 2.27 -10.58 22.42
N LYS A 131 1.04 -11.11 22.45
CA LYS A 131 0.54 -11.92 23.56
C LYS A 131 1.33 -13.22 23.72
N GLN A 132 1.64 -13.89 22.61
CA GLN A 132 2.34 -15.19 22.64
C GLN A 132 3.78 -15.09 23.12
N ILE A 133 4.47 -13.99 22.78
CA ILE A 133 5.86 -13.74 23.19
C ILE A 133 5.94 -13.34 24.67
N GLY A 134 4.80 -13.17 25.36
CA GLY A 134 4.78 -12.78 26.77
C GLY A 134 5.38 -11.39 27.00
N SER A 135 5.59 -10.62 25.92
CA SER A 135 6.05 -9.24 26.02
C SER A 135 4.91 -8.44 26.62
N SER A 136 4.98 -8.24 27.93
CA SER A 136 4.21 -7.17 28.56
C SER A 136 4.60 -5.88 27.84
N SER A 137 3.63 -5.02 27.53
CA SER A 137 3.82 -3.73 26.83
C SER A 137 4.79 -2.75 27.53
N SER A 138 5.47 -3.21 28.58
CA SER A 138 6.45 -2.53 29.40
C SER A 138 7.86 -2.49 28.80
N GLU A 139 8.23 -3.40 27.88
CA GLU A 139 9.55 -3.30 27.22
C GLU A 139 9.51 -2.34 26.00
N PRO A 140 10.22 -1.20 26.05
CA PRO A 140 10.13 -0.19 25.00
C PRO A 140 10.64 -0.67 23.65
N LEU A 141 11.68 -1.51 23.63
CA LEU A 141 12.29 -2.07 22.42
C LEU A 141 11.36 -3.09 21.74
N MET A 142 10.78 -4.00 22.52
CA MET A 142 9.86 -5.00 22.00
C MET A 142 8.61 -4.35 21.38
N THR A 143 8.07 -3.33 22.06
CA THR A 143 6.96 -2.51 21.52
C THR A 143 7.34 -1.87 20.19
N ALA A 144 8.57 -1.38 20.06
CA ALA A 144 9.08 -0.81 18.81
C ALA A 144 9.08 -1.86 17.68
N ILE A 145 9.66 -3.04 17.93
CA ILE A 145 9.72 -4.14 16.96
C ILE A 145 8.33 -4.47 16.44
N PHE A 146 7.34 -4.63 17.31
CA PHE A 146 5.99 -4.96 16.88
C PHE A 146 5.27 -3.83 16.16
N ASN A 147 5.51 -2.57 16.53
CA ASN A 147 4.96 -1.43 15.79
C ASN A 147 5.56 -1.35 14.39
N VAL A 148 6.86 -1.61 14.26
CA VAL A 148 7.56 -1.68 12.98
C VAL A 148 7.04 -2.84 12.14
N LEU A 149 6.85 -4.02 12.73
CA LEU A 149 6.25 -5.16 12.06
C LEU A 149 4.83 -4.84 11.56
N ARG A 150 4.01 -4.21 12.41
CA ARG A 150 2.65 -3.77 12.04
C ARG A 150 2.68 -2.80 10.86
N PHE A 151 3.54 -1.80 10.93
CA PHE A 151 3.70 -0.81 9.87
C PHE A 151 4.17 -1.47 8.55
N GLY A 152 5.15 -2.37 8.62
CA GLY A 152 5.64 -3.12 7.46
C GLY A 152 4.57 -4.02 6.83
N LEU A 153 3.75 -4.68 7.65
CA LEU A 153 2.64 -5.49 7.16
C LEU A 153 1.52 -4.65 6.55
N TYR A 154 1.19 -3.49 7.11
CA TYR A 154 0.28 -2.54 6.47
C TYR A 154 0.79 -2.07 5.12
N ALA A 155 2.06 -1.70 5.05
CA ALA A 155 2.73 -1.34 3.82
C ALA A 155 2.64 -2.46 2.77
N ALA A 156 2.84 -3.72 3.16
CA ALA A 156 2.68 -4.87 2.26
C ALA A 156 1.24 -5.00 1.73
N ILE A 157 0.23 -4.90 2.60
CA ILE A 157 -1.18 -4.98 2.20
C ILE A 157 -1.55 -3.84 1.24
N ILE A 158 -1.14 -2.62 1.56
CA ILE A 158 -1.37 -1.43 0.71
C ILE A 158 -0.69 -1.61 -0.64
N THR A 159 0.52 -2.14 -0.66
CA THR A 159 1.28 -2.42 -1.88
C THR A 159 0.54 -3.38 -2.81
N VAL A 160 0.06 -4.51 -2.26
CA VAL A 160 -0.71 -5.49 -3.04
C VAL A 160 -2.04 -4.90 -3.51
N ALA A 161 -2.72 -4.13 -2.66
CA ALA A 161 -3.97 -3.46 -3.05
C ALA A 161 -3.75 -2.45 -4.17
N ALA A 162 -2.69 -1.66 -4.12
CA ALA A 162 -2.31 -0.71 -5.17
C ALA A 162 -1.93 -1.43 -6.48
N ALA A 163 -1.23 -2.57 -6.40
CA ALA A 163 -0.93 -3.40 -7.55
C ALA A 163 -2.20 -3.88 -8.27
N LEU A 164 -3.18 -4.34 -7.50
CA LEU A 164 -4.46 -4.80 -8.05
C LEU A 164 -5.29 -3.65 -8.63
N ALA A 165 -5.45 -2.55 -7.89
CA ALA A 165 -6.37 -1.48 -8.28
C ALA A 165 -5.79 -0.45 -9.26
N ILE A 166 -4.51 -0.12 -9.14
CA ILE A 166 -3.90 1.00 -9.86
C ILE A 166 -3.02 0.46 -10.97
N PHE A 167 -1.99 -0.30 -10.62
CA PHE A 167 -0.94 -0.67 -11.56
C PHE A 167 -1.37 -1.70 -12.59
N SER A 168 -2.38 -2.52 -12.28
CA SER A 168 -2.94 -3.46 -13.25
C SER A 168 -3.78 -2.80 -14.35
N VAL A 169 -4.08 -1.50 -14.23
CA VAL A 169 -4.97 -0.74 -15.12
C VAL A 169 -4.22 0.37 -15.83
N ILE A 170 -3.23 0.98 -15.18
CA ILE A 170 -2.49 2.12 -15.71
C ILE A 170 -1.10 1.62 -16.18
N PRO A 171 -0.94 1.26 -17.47
CA PRO A 171 0.29 0.64 -17.98
C PRO A 171 1.51 1.57 -17.98
N TYR A 172 1.28 2.89 -17.88
CA TYR A 172 2.34 3.89 -17.94
C TYR A 172 2.92 4.27 -16.57
N VAL A 173 2.42 3.69 -15.47
CA VAL A 173 2.95 3.93 -14.13
C VAL A 173 3.75 2.70 -13.72
N ASP A 174 5.06 2.85 -13.60
CA ASP A 174 5.93 1.80 -13.11
C ASP A 174 5.60 1.50 -11.63
N PRO A 175 5.12 0.29 -11.30
CA PRO A 175 4.82 -0.10 -9.92
C PRO A 175 6.04 0.03 -9.00
N TYR A 176 7.24 -0.12 -9.55
CA TYR A 176 8.48 -0.15 -8.80
C TYR A 176 8.75 1.17 -8.07
N VAL A 177 8.40 2.32 -8.65
CA VAL A 177 8.52 3.62 -7.98
C VAL A 177 7.66 3.68 -6.72
N PHE A 178 6.43 3.18 -6.79
CA PHE A 178 5.54 3.14 -5.64
C PHE A 178 6.05 2.17 -4.56
N TYR A 179 6.56 1.00 -4.97
CA TYR A 179 7.12 0.01 -4.06
C TYR A 179 8.36 0.54 -3.34
N ALA A 180 9.24 1.23 -4.06
CA ALA A 180 10.44 1.87 -3.52
C ALA A 180 10.09 2.94 -2.47
N VAL A 181 9.06 3.76 -2.72
CA VAL A 181 8.56 4.76 -1.77
C VAL A 181 8.04 4.11 -0.48
N ILE A 182 7.20 3.09 -0.59
CA ILE A 182 6.66 2.38 0.57
C ILE A 182 7.78 1.69 1.34
N LEU A 183 8.68 0.99 0.66
CA LEU A 183 9.81 0.29 1.28
C LEU A 183 10.73 1.26 2.02
N GLY A 184 11.08 2.39 1.38
CA GLY A 184 11.87 3.45 2.00
C GLY A 184 11.19 4.00 3.27
N ALA A 185 9.88 4.24 3.22
CA ALA A 185 9.12 4.69 4.39
C ALA A 185 9.12 3.67 5.54
N VAL A 186 8.99 2.37 5.24
CA VAL A 186 9.06 1.29 6.23
C VAL A 186 10.43 1.24 6.89
N ILE A 187 11.50 1.34 6.11
CA ILE A 187 12.88 1.31 6.61
C ILE A 187 13.15 2.53 7.49
N LEU A 188 12.71 3.73 7.08
CA LEU A 188 12.83 4.94 7.90
C LEU A 188 12.12 4.79 9.24
N TYR A 189 10.85 4.38 9.20
CA TYR A 189 10.07 4.19 10.42
C TYR A 189 10.72 3.15 11.34
N ALA A 190 11.14 2.01 10.76
CA ALA A 190 11.82 0.93 11.46
C ALA A 190 13.07 1.42 12.20
N ALA A 191 13.97 2.03 11.46
CA ALA A 191 15.26 2.44 11.96
C ALA A 191 15.13 3.57 12.98
N TYR A 192 14.31 4.60 12.74
CA TYR A 192 14.11 5.67 13.71
C TYR A 192 13.46 5.17 15.00
N SER A 193 12.45 4.31 14.89
CA SER A 193 11.80 3.72 16.07
C SER A 193 12.78 2.93 16.93
N LEU A 194 13.67 2.13 16.31
CA LEU A 194 14.69 1.36 17.01
C LEU A 194 15.78 2.25 17.62
N ILE A 195 16.30 3.21 16.85
CA ILE A 195 17.32 4.15 17.29
C ILE A 195 16.86 4.90 18.54
N ASP A 196 15.62 5.40 18.54
CA ASP A 196 15.07 6.14 19.68
C ASP A 196 14.93 5.27 20.92
N LYS A 197 14.44 4.05 20.75
CA LYS A 197 14.19 3.13 21.85
C LYS A 197 15.48 2.57 22.47
N ILE A 198 16.61 2.68 21.77
CA ILE A 198 17.93 2.28 22.27
C ILE A 198 18.69 3.48 22.84
N LEU A 199 18.83 4.57 22.06
CA LEU A 199 19.72 5.67 22.42
C LEU A 199 19.13 6.67 23.43
N VAL A 200 17.81 6.87 23.44
CA VAL A 200 17.19 7.81 24.41
C VAL A 200 17.27 7.29 25.85
N PRO A 201 16.95 6.01 26.13
CA PRO A 201 17.18 5.45 27.46
C PRO A 201 18.66 5.47 27.84
N PHE A 202 19.54 5.10 26.91
CA PHE A 202 21.00 5.11 27.16
C PHE A 202 21.52 6.50 27.56
N ALA A 203 21.12 7.55 26.83
CA ALA A 203 21.51 8.93 27.14
C ALA A 203 21.01 9.38 28.52
N SER A 204 19.81 8.94 28.90
CA SER A 204 19.20 9.25 30.20
C SER A 204 19.86 8.49 31.36
N SER A 205 20.29 7.25 31.12
CA SER A 205 20.90 6.37 32.13
C SER A 205 22.39 6.61 32.34
N THR A 206 23.09 7.22 31.38
CA THR A 206 24.52 7.55 31.50
C THR A 206 24.77 9.00 31.10
N PRO A 207 24.53 9.97 32.02
CA PRO A 207 24.65 11.40 31.73
C PRO A 207 26.03 11.81 31.20
N ASP A 208 27.09 11.16 31.68
CA ASP A 208 28.48 11.41 31.26
C ASP A 208 28.76 11.06 29.79
N LEU A 209 27.93 10.21 29.19
CA LEU A 209 28.00 9.79 27.79
C LEU A 209 26.80 10.30 26.96
N ALA A 210 25.91 11.10 27.54
CA ALA A 210 24.72 11.62 26.85
C ALA A 210 25.07 12.42 25.60
N TYR A 211 26.18 13.15 25.61
CA TYR A 211 26.69 13.86 24.43
C TYR A 211 27.02 12.91 23.27
N ILE A 212 27.67 11.77 23.57
CA ILE A 212 28.03 10.76 22.57
C ILE A 212 26.78 10.06 22.04
N ALA A 213 25.83 9.74 22.92
CA ALA A 213 24.56 9.13 22.55
C ALA A 213 23.73 10.03 21.62
N ASN A 214 23.62 11.33 21.93
CA ASN A 214 22.92 12.30 21.11
C ASN A 214 23.61 12.53 19.76
N TYR A 215 24.94 12.59 19.74
CA TYR A 215 25.71 12.73 18.50
C TYR A 215 25.60 11.46 17.63
N GLY A 216 25.72 10.28 18.23
CA GLY A 216 25.52 8.99 17.55
C GLY A 216 24.12 8.85 16.96
N ARG A 217 23.08 9.32 17.67
CA ARG A 217 21.70 9.35 17.17
C ARG A 217 21.57 10.16 15.88
N LEU A 218 22.16 11.37 15.87
CA LEU A 218 22.15 12.23 14.68
C LEU A 218 22.84 11.56 13.49
N ILE A 219 24.00 10.94 13.71
CA ILE A 219 24.73 10.20 12.68
C ILE A 219 23.87 9.06 12.12
N LEU A 220 23.31 8.23 13.00
CA LEU A 220 22.51 7.08 12.58
C LEU A 220 21.26 7.50 11.81
N TYR A 221 20.59 8.59 12.22
CA TYR A 221 19.47 9.12 11.46
C TYR A 221 19.86 9.53 10.05
N ILE A 222 20.99 10.23 9.90
CA ILE A 222 21.43 10.69 8.58
C ILE A 222 21.83 9.50 7.70
N ILE A 223 22.52 8.48 8.25
CA ILE A 223 22.85 7.25 7.52
C ILE A 223 21.57 6.56 7.03
N VAL A 224 20.60 6.36 7.93
CA VAL A 224 19.31 5.73 7.62
C VAL A 224 18.52 6.52 6.58
N LEU A 225 18.52 7.85 6.69
CA LEU A 225 17.88 8.74 5.74
C LEU A 225 18.47 8.58 4.34
N LEU A 226 19.80 8.55 4.23
CA LEU A 226 20.49 8.35 2.95
C LEU A 226 20.18 6.99 2.35
N ILE A 227 20.17 5.92 3.16
CA ILE A 227 19.79 4.57 2.70
C ILE A 227 18.36 4.57 2.16
N ALA A 228 17.41 5.17 2.87
CA ALA A 228 16.03 5.23 2.42
C ALA A 228 15.87 6.04 1.14
N ILE A 229 16.52 7.19 1.03
CA ILE A 229 16.52 8.00 -0.20
C ILE A 229 17.10 7.18 -1.36
N ALA A 230 18.21 6.47 -1.15
CA ALA A 230 18.84 5.64 -2.17
C ALA A 230 17.89 4.56 -2.69
N ILE A 231 17.12 3.91 -1.81
CA ILE A 231 16.09 2.93 -2.20
C ILE A 231 14.97 3.59 -3.00
N ILE A 232 14.46 4.74 -2.54
CA ILE A 232 13.36 5.46 -3.21
C ILE A 232 13.76 5.90 -4.62
N VAL A 233 15.01 6.32 -4.80
CA VAL A 233 15.52 6.82 -6.08
C VAL A 233 16.21 5.77 -6.93
N GLU A 234 16.33 4.53 -6.46
CA GLU A 234 16.88 3.38 -7.21
C GLU A 234 16.28 3.23 -8.62
N PRO A 235 14.95 3.41 -8.85
CA PRO A 235 14.37 3.35 -10.19
C PRO A 235 14.98 4.37 -11.18
N PHE A 236 15.60 5.44 -10.68
CA PHE A 236 16.09 6.56 -11.46
C PHE A 236 17.62 6.56 -11.51
N GLY A 237 18.23 5.77 -12.39
CA GLY A 237 19.69 5.57 -12.44
C GLY A 237 20.54 6.85 -12.47
N ASN A 238 20.05 7.93 -13.11
CA ASN A 238 20.71 9.24 -13.12
C ASN A 238 20.73 9.91 -11.73
N VAL A 239 19.67 9.72 -10.94
CA VAL A 239 19.56 10.24 -9.57
C VAL A 239 20.37 9.38 -8.61
N THR A 240 20.37 8.06 -8.79
CA THR A 240 21.14 7.12 -7.95
C THR A 240 22.63 7.49 -7.93
N THR A 241 23.21 7.85 -9.08
CA THR A 241 24.62 8.27 -9.18
C THR A 241 24.90 9.55 -8.37
N ILE A 242 24.01 10.54 -8.42
CA ILE A 242 24.13 11.78 -7.65
C ILE A 242 24.02 11.50 -6.15
N ILE A 243 23.08 10.63 -5.75
CA ILE A 243 22.90 10.23 -4.35
C ILE A 243 24.09 9.44 -3.83
N TYR A 244 24.70 8.57 -4.63
CA TYR A 244 25.96 7.89 -4.24
C TYR A 244 27.09 8.89 -4.03
N ALA A 245 27.28 9.84 -4.95
CA ALA A 245 28.29 10.89 -4.79
C ALA A 245 28.07 11.74 -3.53
N LEU A 246 26.82 12.12 -3.25
CA LEU A 246 26.44 12.81 -2.02
C LEU A 246 26.69 11.95 -0.78
N SER A 247 26.32 10.68 -0.81
CA SER A 247 26.52 9.74 0.30
C SER A 247 27.99 9.55 0.65
N TRP A 248 28.86 9.47 -0.36
CA TRP A 248 30.32 9.44 -0.16
C TRP A 248 30.84 10.76 0.42
N GLY A 249 30.41 11.91 -0.10
CA GLY A 249 30.79 13.22 0.45
C GLY A 249 30.39 13.37 1.93
N LEU A 250 29.20 12.89 2.27
CA LEU A 250 28.68 12.93 3.64
C LEU A 250 29.38 11.92 4.56
N ALA A 251 29.70 10.71 4.07
CA ALA A 251 30.49 9.72 4.80
C ALA A 251 31.90 10.24 5.12
N ILE A 252 32.55 10.91 4.15
CA ILE A 252 33.86 11.54 4.36
C ILE A 252 33.75 12.67 5.39
N ALA A 253 32.73 13.53 5.28
CA ALA A 253 32.51 14.61 6.25
C ALA A 253 32.31 14.07 7.68
N PHE A 254 31.56 12.97 7.85
CA PHE A 254 31.40 12.32 9.14
C PHE A 254 32.68 11.66 9.65
N ALA A 255 33.43 11.00 8.78
CA ALA A 255 34.71 10.41 9.16
C ALA A 255 35.65 11.48 9.72
N ILE A 256 35.70 12.66 9.10
CA ILE A 256 36.48 13.81 9.58
C ILE A 256 35.92 14.34 10.91
N ALA A 257 34.60 14.48 11.03
CA ALA A 257 33.95 14.98 12.25
C ALA A 257 34.10 14.05 13.47
N LEU A 258 34.26 12.73 13.25
CA LEU A 258 34.46 11.73 14.31
C LEU A 258 35.88 11.75 14.90
N ILE A 259 36.88 12.24 14.18
CA ILE A 259 38.28 12.29 14.63
C ILE A 259 38.44 12.92 16.03
N PRO A 260 37.96 14.15 16.30
CA PRO A 260 38.11 14.77 17.62
C PRO A 260 37.38 13.99 18.71
N LEU A 261 36.24 13.37 18.40
CA LEU A 261 35.45 12.60 19.36
C LEU A 261 36.22 11.34 19.81
N VAL A 262 36.80 10.60 18.86
CA VAL A 262 37.66 9.43 19.14
C VAL A 262 38.88 9.84 19.96
N ILE A 263 39.53 10.97 19.62
CA ILE A 263 40.67 11.48 20.39
C ILE A 263 40.27 11.80 21.84
N THR A 264 39.10 12.42 22.07
CA THR A 264 38.63 12.71 23.43
C THR A 264 38.31 11.45 24.23
N LEU A 265 37.72 10.44 23.60
CA LEU A 265 37.43 9.13 24.22
C LEU A 265 38.70 8.39 24.60
N VAL A 266 39.67 8.31 23.68
CA VAL A 266 40.97 7.66 23.94
C VAL A 266 41.71 8.38 25.07
N LYS A 267 41.69 9.72 25.10
CA LYS A 267 42.32 10.48 26.19
C LYS A 267 41.66 10.22 27.55
N ARG A 268 40.33 10.16 27.63
CA ARG A 268 39.61 9.81 28.86
C ARG A 268 39.94 8.40 29.35
N PHE A 269 39.93 7.42 28.44
CA PHE A 269 40.24 6.03 28.78
C PHE A 269 41.68 5.89 29.30
N LEU A 270 42.64 6.55 28.65
CA LEU A 270 44.04 6.56 29.08
C LEU A 270 44.24 7.28 30.43
N SER A 271 43.36 8.22 30.80
CA SER A 271 43.42 8.87 32.12
C SER A 271 42.78 8.07 33.24
N GLU A 272 41.86 7.14 32.94
CA GLU A 272 41.25 6.23 33.94
C GLU A 272 42.06 4.97 34.18
N VAL A 273 42.87 4.54 33.20
CA VAL A 273 43.76 3.36 33.29
C VAL A 273 45.08 3.68 34.03
N LYS A 274 45.32 4.94 34.37
CA LYS A 274 46.55 5.43 35.02
C LYS A 274 46.32 5.73 36.49
#